data_AF-A0A5J6PG14-F1
#
_entry.id   AF-A0A5J6PG14-F1
#
_cell.length_a   1.000
_cell.length_b   1.000
_cell.length_c   1.000
_cell.angle_alpha   90.00
_cell.angle_beta   90.00
_cell.angle_gamma   90.00
#
_symmetry.space_group_name_H-M   'P 1'
#
loop_
_entity.id
_entity.type
_entity.pdbx_description
1 polymer ?
#
loop_
_entity_poly.entity_id
_entity_poly.type
_entity_poly.pdbx_seq_one_letter_code
_entity_poly.pdbx_strand_id
1 'polypeptide(L)'
;MQICNINNMKKPKPPNVIVEELRHFFAQKGVESSTKIAEMSKIGQSQVYRNLFEKPKRVTKTLKSLCKYANISIDFELESPDPSSSAILMKALSEVWDGSESQARRISRFLFALKRADM
;
A
#
# COMPACT_ATOMS: atom_id res chain seq x y z
N MET A 1 14.03 11.37 -30.83
CA MET A 1 13.18 10.25 -30.35
C MET A 1 13.49 10.03 -28.88
N GLN A 2 12.69 10.57 -27.98
CA GLN A 2 12.80 10.34 -26.55
C GLN A 2 11.84 9.21 -26.19
N ILE A 3 12.38 8.06 -25.79
CA ILE A 3 11.62 7.00 -25.13
C ILE A 3 11.50 7.46 -23.68
N CYS A 4 10.37 8.08 -23.33
CA CYS A 4 10.09 8.49 -21.96
C CYS A 4 9.79 7.25 -21.10
N ASN A 5 10.43 7.25 -19.93
CA ASN A 5 10.42 6.20 -18.91
C ASN A 5 9.05 5.62 -18.60
N ILE A 6 8.95 4.31 -18.75
CA ILE A 6 7.85 3.48 -18.29
C ILE A 6 8.00 3.28 -16.76
N ASN A 7 6.91 3.53 -16.03
CA ASN A 7 6.64 3.11 -14.64
C ASN A 7 7.36 3.83 -13.49
N ASN A 8 6.81 4.98 -13.06
CA ASN A 8 6.94 5.42 -11.66
C ASN A 8 5.90 4.70 -10.79
N MET A 9 5.97 3.37 -10.72
CA MET A 9 5.18 2.59 -9.75
C MET A 9 5.78 2.86 -8.37
N LYS A 10 5.09 3.64 -7.53
CA LYS A 10 5.41 3.74 -6.10
C LYS A 10 5.28 2.34 -5.49
N LYS A 11 6.42 1.68 -5.31
CA LYS A 11 6.49 0.34 -4.70
C LYS A 11 6.09 0.44 -3.22
N PRO A 12 5.37 -0.54 -2.67
CA PRO A 12 5.09 -0.58 -1.24
C PRO A 12 6.41 -0.52 -0.47
N LYS A 13 6.39 0.24 0.63
CA LYS A 13 7.60 0.47 1.43
C LYS A 13 8.17 -0.87 1.91
N PRO A 14 9.45 -1.13 1.67
CA PRO A 14 10.01 -2.43 2.01
C PRO A 14 10.08 -2.60 3.54
N PRO A 15 9.89 -3.83 4.07
CA PRO A 15 9.74 -4.07 5.51
C PRO A 15 10.90 -3.53 6.35
N ASN A 16 12.13 -3.59 5.85
CA ASN A 16 13.31 -3.08 6.53
C ASN A 16 13.26 -1.56 6.75
N VAL A 17 12.77 -0.79 5.77
CA VAL A 17 12.66 0.68 5.92
C VAL A 17 11.59 1.01 6.96
N ILE A 18 10.48 0.27 6.99
CA ILE A 18 9.45 0.43 8.02
C ILE A 18 10.01 0.12 9.42
N VAL A 19 10.82 -0.94 9.56
CA VAL A 19 11.45 -1.30 10.83
C VAL A 19 12.38 -0.21 11.33
N GLU A 20 13.22 0.35 10.45
CA GLU A 20 14.15 1.42 10.84
C GLU A 20 13.42 2.69 11.28
N GLU A 21 12.34 3.09 10.62
CA GLU A 21 11.54 4.23 11.06
C GLU A 21 10.85 3.99 12.40
N LEU A 22 10.33 2.78 12.61
CA LEU A 22 9.75 2.41 13.91
C LEU A 22 10.80 2.45 15.01
N ARG A 23 11.99 1.89 14.78
CA ARG A 23 13.11 1.93 15.73
C ARG A 23 13.49 3.36 16.05
N HIS A 24 13.62 4.22 15.05
CA HIS A 24 13.93 5.63 15.24
C HIS A 24 12.86 6.35 16.06
N PHE A 25 11.58 6.12 15.76
CA PHE A 25 10.47 6.67 16.52
C PHE A 25 10.51 6.25 18.00
N PHE A 26 10.77 4.98 18.29
CA PHE A 26 10.85 4.49 19.67
C PHE A 26 12.12 4.98 20.40
N ALA A 27 13.25 5.07 19.69
CA ALA A 27 14.49 5.64 20.21
C ALA A 27 14.32 7.12 20.59
N GLN A 28 13.62 7.92 19.78
CA GLN A 28 13.27 9.30 20.10
C GLN A 28 12.40 9.44 21.36
N LYS A 29 11.69 8.37 21.75
CA LYS A 29 10.91 8.30 22.98
C LYS A 29 11.68 7.70 24.16
N GLY A 30 12.96 7.37 23.99
CA GLY A 30 13.80 6.73 25.01
C GLY A 30 13.44 5.26 25.28
N VAL A 31 12.88 4.58 24.28
CA VAL A 31 12.31 3.23 24.42
C VAL A 31 12.96 2.33 23.38
N GLU A 32 13.97 1.55 23.79
CA GLU A 32 14.72 0.73 22.84
C GLU A 32 14.54 -0.78 23.05
N SER A 33 13.96 -1.19 24.18
CA SER A 33 13.78 -2.61 24.49
C SER A 33 12.43 -3.14 23.99
N SER A 34 12.42 -4.38 23.50
CA SER A 34 11.21 -5.05 23.01
C SER A 34 10.11 -5.15 24.08
N THR A 35 10.47 -5.32 25.36
CA THR A 35 9.55 -5.34 26.50
C THR A 35 8.83 -4.01 26.67
N LYS A 36 9.57 -2.90 26.64
CA LYS A 36 9.03 -1.57 26.90
C LYS A 36 8.20 -1.07 25.71
N ILE A 37 8.60 -1.42 24.49
CA ILE A 37 7.79 -1.20 23.28
C ILE A 37 6.48 -2.00 23.34
N ALA A 38 6.52 -3.26 23.81
CA ALA A 38 5.34 -4.10 23.97
C ALA A 38 4.33 -3.52 24.95
N GLU A 39 4.80 -3.03 26.11
CA GLU A 39 3.97 -2.34 27.10
C GLU A 39 3.30 -1.09 26.51
N MET A 40 4.06 -0.24 25.82
CA MET A 40 3.55 1.01 25.24
C MET A 40 2.58 0.80 24.08
N SER A 41 2.85 -0.18 23.22
CA SER A 41 2.05 -0.47 22.04
C SER A 41 0.90 -1.45 22.31
N LYS A 42 0.84 -2.05 23.51
CA LYS A 42 -0.10 -3.13 23.88
C LYS A 42 -0.03 -4.34 22.93
N ILE A 43 1.17 -4.64 22.43
CA ILE A 43 1.45 -5.77 21.53
C ILE A 43 2.34 -6.76 22.29
N GLY A 44 2.17 -8.07 22.08
CA GLY A 44 2.97 -9.07 22.79
C GLY A 44 4.47 -8.94 22.51
N GLN A 45 5.31 -9.06 23.55
CA GLN A 45 6.77 -8.86 23.47
C GLN A 45 7.44 -9.73 22.39
N SER A 46 7.06 -11.00 22.26
CA SER A 46 7.62 -11.88 21.22
C SER A 46 7.21 -11.43 19.80
N GLN A 47 6.03 -10.82 19.64
CA GLN A 47 5.60 -10.26 18.36
C GLN A 47 6.40 -9.00 18.02
N VAL A 48 6.64 -8.14 19.00
CA VAL A 48 7.50 -6.96 18.84
C VAL A 48 8.92 -7.39 18.47
N TYR A 49 9.50 -8.35 19.22
CA TYR A 49 10.86 -8.83 18.98
C TYR A 49 11.05 -9.34 17.55
N ARG A 50 10.21 -10.28 17.10
CA ARG A 50 10.32 -10.86 15.75
C ARG A 50 10.10 -9.85 14.61
N ASN A 51 9.39 -8.74 14.86
CA ASN A 51 9.07 -7.77 13.82
C ASN A 51 10.02 -6.58 13.80
N LEU A 52 10.53 -6.15 14.95
CA LEU A 52 11.42 -4.99 15.05
C LEU A 52 12.88 -5.38 15.22
N PHE A 53 13.20 -6.53 15.81
CA PHE A 53 14.58 -6.90 16.17
C PHE A 53 15.13 -8.02 15.29
N GLU A 54 14.27 -8.88 14.76
CA GLU A 54 14.61 -9.80 13.68
C GLU A 54 14.42 -9.17 12.28
N LYS A 55 14.76 -9.89 11.21
CA LYS A 55 14.61 -9.44 9.81
C LYS A 55 13.25 -9.89 9.24
N PRO A 56 12.19 -9.06 9.25
CA PRO A 56 10.92 -9.42 8.64
C PRO A 56 11.02 -9.49 7.12
N LYS A 57 10.55 -10.59 6.53
CA LYS A 57 10.51 -10.78 5.06
C LYS A 57 9.34 -10.04 4.38
N ARG A 58 8.31 -9.67 5.15
CA ARG A 58 7.07 -9.04 4.66
C ARG A 58 6.47 -8.11 5.70
N VAL A 59 5.59 -7.20 5.27
CA VAL A 59 4.80 -6.35 6.18
C VAL A 59 3.74 -7.21 6.87
N THR A 60 3.93 -7.49 8.17
CA THR A 60 2.99 -8.30 8.97
C THR A 60 1.91 -7.42 9.59
N LYS A 61 0.83 -8.04 10.09
CA LYS A 61 -0.20 -7.34 10.88
C LYS A 61 0.40 -6.61 12.09
N THR A 62 1.40 -7.20 12.75
CA THR A 62 2.09 -6.58 13.89
C THR A 62 2.82 -5.32 13.49
N LEU A 63 3.57 -5.36 12.39
CA LEU A 63 4.21 -4.17 11.81
C LEU A 63 3.18 -3.09 11.50
N LYS A 64 2.00 -3.49 10.98
CA LYS A 64 0.90 -2.55 10.74
C LYS A 64 0.38 -1.88 12.00
N SER A 65 0.15 -2.66 13.06
CA SER A 65 -0.29 -2.12 14.35
C SER A 65 0.75 -1.19 14.97
N LEU A 66 2.04 -1.52 14.87
CA LEU A 66 3.12 -0.67 15.39
C LEU A 66 3.22 0.66 14.62
N CYS A 67 3.08 0.65 13.31
CA CYS A 67 3.05 1.88 12.52
C CYS A 67 1.82 2.73 12.82
N LYS A 68 0.65 2.11 13.02
CA LYS A 68 -0.55 2.82 13.47
C LYS A 68 -0.33 3.49 14.83
N TYR A 69 0.32 2.80 15.77
CA TYR A 69 0.71 3.38 17.05
C TYR A 69 1.67 4.57 16.89
N ALA A 70 2.63 4.46 15.97
CA ALA A 70 3.63 5.48 15.70
C ALA A 70 3.16 6.60 14.75
N ASN A 71 1.93 6.52 14.25
CA ASN A 71 1.41 7.37 13.16
C ASN A 71 2.32 7.39 11.91
N ILE A 72 2.94 6.27 11.58
CA ILE A 72 3.77 6.09 10.38
C ILE A 72 2.89 5.53 9.27
N SER A 73 2.84 6.23 8.13
CA SER A 73 2.15 5.73 6.95
C SER A 73 2.94 4.58 6.31
N ILE A 74 2.34 3.39 6.31
CA ILE A 74 2.88 2.17 5.71
C ILE A 74 2.45 2.06 4.25
N ASP A 75 1.22 2.51 4.05
CA ASP A 75 0.60 2.63 2.77
C ASP A 75 0.99 4.04 2.28
N PHE A 76 1.78 4.11 1.22
CA PHE A 76 1.24 4.90 0.13
C PHE A 76 0.00 4.10 -0.26
N GLU A 77 -1.16 4.44 0.30
CA GLU A 77 -2.38 4.04 -0.36
C GLU A 77 -2.16 4.50 -1.79
N LEU A 78 -2.06 3.54 -2.70
CA LEU A 78 -2.45 3.80 -4.07
C LEU A 78 -3.87 4.34 -3.89
N GLU A 79 -4.03 5.66 -3.81
CA GLU A 79 -5.09 6.28 -4.58
C GLU A 79 -4.96 5.56 -5.91
N SER A 80 -5.90 4.66 -6.15
CA SER A 80 -5.95 3.91 -7.40
C SER A 80 -5.85 5.02 -8.43
N PRO A 81 -4.75 5.10 -9.20
CA PRO A 81 -4.46 6.30 -9.97
C PRO A 81 -5.73 6.62 -10.72
N ASP A 82 -6.26 7.82 -10.51
CA ASP A 82 -7.57 8.19 -11.01
C ASP A 82 -7.65 7.70 -12.45
N PRO A 83 -8.53 6.75 -12.80
CA PRO A 83 -8.55 6.19 -14.15
C PRO A 83 -8.69 7.29 -15.21
N SER A 84 -9.30 8.42 -14.83
CA SER A 84 -9.41 9.61 -15.67
C SER A 84 -8.05 10.26 -16.02
N SER A 85 -7.02 10.06 -15.20
CA SER A 85 -5.67 10.57 -15.44
C SER A 85 -4.88 9.76 -16.48
N SER A 86 -5.36 8.58 -16.87
CA SER A 86 -4.72 7.75 -17.90
C SER A 86 -5.23 8.13 -19.29
N ALA A 87 -4.45 8.92 -20.02
CA ALA A 87 -4.79 9.35 -21.38
C ALA A 87 -5.04 8.17 -22.34
N ILE A 88 -4.31 7.07 -22.17
CA ILE A 88 -4.46 5.86 -23.00
C ILE A 88 -5.81 5.19 -22.71
N LEU A 89 -6.14 5.02 -21.42
CA LEU A 89 -7.42 4.42 -21.01
C LEU A 89 -8.60 5.27 -21.46
N MET A 90 -8.53 6.59 -21.23
CA MET A 90 -9.60 7.50 -21.61
C MET A 90 -9.78 7.60 -23.13
N LYS A 91 -8.69 7.53 -23.90
CA LYS A 91 -8.76 7.44 -25.35
C LYS A 91 -9.44 6.16 -25.81
N ALA A 92 -8.99 5.00 -25.32
CA ALA A 92 -9.62 3.72 -25.65
C ALA A 92 -11.10 3.67 -25.24
N LEU A 93 -11.43 4.25 -24.09
CA LEU A 93 -12.80 4.38 -23.64
C LEU A 93 -13.63 5.27 -24.58
N SER A 94 -13.08 6.40 -25.03
CA SER A 94 -13.77 7.30 -25.98
C SER A 94 -13.98 6.69 -27.37
N GLU A 95 -13.12 5.76 -27.80
CA GLU A 95 -13.28 5.05 -29.08
C GLU A 95 -14.41 4.02 -29.03
N VAL A 96 -14.72 3.49 -27.83
CA VAL A 96 -15.70 2.42 -27.64
C VAL A 96 -17.01 2.95 -27.02
N TRP A 97 -17.01 4.14 -26.41
CA TRP A 97 -18.16 4.73 -25.75
C TRP A 97 -18.75 5.93 -26.53
N ASP A 98 -19.99 5.78 -26.98
CA ASP A 98 -20.79 6.73 -27.76
C ASP A 98 -21.53 7.78 -26.90
N GLY A 99 -21.28 7.78 -25.59
CA GLY A 99 -21.95 8.67 -24.63
C GLY A 99 -23.33 8.19 -24.17
N SER A 100 -23.85 7.08 -24.70
CA SER A 100 -25.15 6.53 -24.28
C SER A 100 -25.04 5.76 -22.97
N GLU A 101 -26.10 5.87 -22.16
CA GLU A 101 -26.23 5.11 -20.92
C GLU A 101 -26.29 3.59 -21.20
N SER A 102 -26.91 3.21 -22.32
CA SER A 102 -27.07 1.81 -22.73
C SER A 102 -25.73 1.13 -22.95
N GLN A 103 -24.77 1.83 -23.55
CA GLN A 103 -23.44 1.30 -23.82
C GLN A 103 -22.56 1.36 -22.58
N ALA A 104 -22.66 2.42 -21.76
CA ALA A 104 -21.99 2.48 -20.46
C ALA A 104 -22.36 1.27 -19.58
N ARG A 105 -23.64 0.88 -19.55
CA ARG A 105 -24.12 -0.33 -18.85
C ARG A 105 -23.60 -1.65 -19.42
N ARG A 106 -23.22 -1.70 -20.71
CA ARG A 106 -22.62 -2.90 -21.33
C ARG A 106 -21.13 -2.97 -21.02
N ILE A 107 -20.42 -1.86 -21.15
CA ILE A 107 -18.99 -1.72 -20.81
C ILE A 107 -18.78 -2.08 -19.33
N SER A 108 -19.59 -1.54 -18.41
CA SER A 108 -19.47 -1.85 -16.98
C SER A 108 -19.67 -3.34 -16.69
N ARG A 109 -20.70 -3.96 -17.28
CA ARG A 109 -20.94 -5.41 -17.14
C ARG A 109 -19.78 -6.26 -17.65
N PHE A 110 -19.18 -5.88 -18.77
CA PHE A 110 -18.01 -6.55 -19.32
C PHE A 110 -16.79 -6.44 -18.39
N LEU A 111 -16.49 -5.23 -17.90
CA LEU A 111 -15.38 -4.99 -16.96
C LEU A 111 -15.57 -5.78 -15.65
N PHE A 112 -16.77 -5.80 -15.10
CA PHE A 112 -17.07 -6.59 -13.90
C PHE A 112 -17.05 -8.09 -14.14
N ALA A 113 -17.35 -8.56 -15.36
CA ALA A 113 -17.21 -9.97 -15.72
C ALA A 113 -15.73 -10.38 -15.80
N LEU A 114 -14.90 -9.58 -16.46
CA LEU A 114 -13.44 -9.80 -16.52
C LEU A 114 -12.81 -9.84 -15.12
N LYS A 115 -13.15 -8.87 -14.26
CA LYS A 115 -12.66 -8.83 -12.87
C LYS A 115 -13.01 -10.09 -12.08
N ARG A 116 -14.15 -10.71 -12.36
CA ARG A 116 -14.59 -11.95 -11.70
C ARG A 116 -13.90 -13.20 -12.24
N ALA A 117 -13.41 -13.17 -13.48
CA ALA A 117 -12.70 -14.27 -14.11
C ALA A 117 -11.19 -14.28 -13.81
N ASP A 118 -10.63 -13.13 -13.42
CA ASP A 118 -9.24 -12.95 -12.99
C ASP A 118 -9.02 -13.25 -11.48
N MET A 119 -10.11 -13.51 -10.73
CA MET A 119 -10.10 -14.01 -9.35
C MET A 119 -10.26 -15.53 -9.31
#